data_AF-A0A3N0GUL6-F1
#
_entry.id   AF-A0A3N0GUL6-F1
#
_cell.length_a   1.000
_cell.length_b   1.000
_cell.length_c   1.000
_cell.angle_alpha   90.00
_cell.angle_beta   90.00
_cell.angle_gamma   90.00
#
_symmetry.space_group_name_H-M   'P 1'
#
loop_
_entity.id
_entity.type
_entity.pdbx_description
1 polymer ?
#
loop_
_entity_poly.entity_id
_entity_poly.type
_entity_poly.pdbx_seq_one_letter_code
_entity_poly.pdbx_strand_id
1 'polypeptide(L)'
;LVFGHGFNIRFGYITPPEGVDVFMVAPKGPGHLVRREYVDGRGVPVLVAVEKGASGKAWDLALSYAKGIGGLRAGGIKTTFAEETETDLFGEQAVLCGGASQLVMYG
;
A
#
# COMPACT_ATOMS: atom_id res chain seq x y z
N LEU A 1 -5.48 4.36 -12.77
CA LEU A 1 -5.77 4.80 -11.39
C LEU A 1 -4.83 4.07 -10.44
N VAL A 2 -4.20 4.79 -9.51
CA VAL A 2 -3.32 4.20 -8.50
C VAL A 2 -3.81 4.53 -7.10
N PHE A 3 -3.69 3.60 -6.18
CA PHE A 3 -4.08 3.76 -4.78
C PHE A 3 -2.90 3.47 -3.84
N GLY A 4 -2.89 4.16 -2.68
CA GLY A 4 -1.99 3.84 -1.56
C GLY A 4 -2.59 2.85 -0.56
N HIS A 5 -3.89 2.57 -0.68
CA HIS A 5 -4.66 1.65 0.17
C HIS A 5 -5.91 1.17 -0.58
N GLY A 6 -6.34 -0.06 -0.33
CA GLY A 6 -7.37 -0.74 -1.12
C GLY A 6 -8.82 -0.41 -0.75
N PHE A 7 -9.08 0.26 0.37
CA PHE A 7 -10.41 0.49 0.96
C PHE A 7 -11.54 0.81 -0.03
N ASN A 8 -11.35 1.84 -0.86
CA ASN A 8 -12.40 2.32 -1.76
C ASN A 8 -12.77 1.32 -2.85
N ILE A 9 -11.79 0.55 -3.33
CA ILE A 9 -12.02 -0.50 -4.32
C ILE A 9 -12.59 -1.74 -3.63
N ARG A 10 -12.02 -2.14 -2.48
CA ARG A 10 -12.45 -3.32 -1.73
C ARG A 10 -13.92 -3.26 -1.30
N PHE A 11 -14.38 -2.11 -0.85
CA PHE A 11 -15.75 -1.90 -0.38
C PHE A 11 -16.68 -1.28 -1.43
N GLY A 12 -16.22 -1.14 -2.69
CA GLY A 12 -17.06 -0.70 -3.80
C GLY A 12 -17.52 0.76 -3.74
N TYR A 13 -16.82 1.62 -2.98
CA TYR A 13 -17.11 3.05 -2.94
C TYR A 13 -16.64 3.78 -4.20
N ILE A 14 -15.65 3.22 -4.90
CA ILE A 14 -15.20 3.70 -6.20
C ILE A 14 -15.33 2.56 -7.21
N THR A 15 -16.07 2.83 -8.29
CA THR A 15 -16.13 1.97 -9.48
C THR A 15 -15.20 2.56 -10.54
N PRO A 16 -14.05 1.93 -10.83
CA PRO A 16 -13.14 2.42 -11.85
C PRO A 16 -13.77 2.35 -13.25
N PRO A 17 -13.58 3.36 -14.11
CA PRO A 17 -14.05 3.34 -15.49
C PRO A 17 -13.42 2.18 -16.28
N GLU A 18 -14.10 1.76 -17.34
CA GLU A 18 -13.57 0.75 -18.27
C GLU A 18 -12.30 1.25 -18.98
N GLY A 19 -11.46 0.31 -19.41
CA GLY A 19 -10.22 0.62 -20.15
C GLY A 19 -9.08 1.20 -19.31
N VAL A 20 -9.26 1.37 -18.00
CA VAL A 20 -8.23 1.94 -17.11
C VAL A 20 -7.58 0.87 -16.24
N ASP A 21 -6.25 0.88 -16.17
CA ASP A 21 -5.50 0.08 -15.21
C ASP A 21 -5.78 0.55 -13.77
N VAL A 22 -5.97 -0.39 -12.86
CA VAL A 22 -6.21 -0.15 -11.45
C VAL A 22 -5.21 -0.98 -10.66
N PHE A 23 -4.31 -0.29 -9.96
CA PHE A 23 -3.28 -0.93 -9.16
C PHE A 23 -3.02 -0.15 -7.87
N MET A 24 -2.29 -0.79 -6.97
CA MET A 24 -1.97 -0.25 -5.66
C MET A 24 -0.50 -0.48 -5.33
N VAL A 25 0.09 0.52 -4.70
CA VAL A 25 1.41 0.45 -4.07
C VAL A 25 1.25 1.02 -2.66
N ALA A 26 1.25 0.15 -1.65
CA ALA A 26 0.96 0.49 -0.26
C ALA A 26 2.22 0.36 0.61
N PRO A 27 2.92 1.45 0.95
CA PRO A 27 4.03 1.44 1.89
C PRO A 27 3.56 1.04 3.29
N LYS A 28 4.26 0.10 3.92
CA LYS A 28 3.94 -0.36 5.27
C LYS A 28 4.67 0.47 6.32
N GLY A 29 4.27 1.74 6.41
CA GLY A 29 4.78 2.71 7.37
C GLY A 29 4.21 4.12 7.14
N PRO A 30 4.29 5.01 8.13
CA PRO A 30 3.75 6.36 8.03
C PRO A 30 4.50 7.19 6.97
N GLY A 31 3.78 8.05 6.25
CA GLY A 31 4.31 8.73 5.07
C GLY A 31 5.56 9.58 5.29
N HIS A 32 5.71 10.20 6.47
CA HIS A 32 6.92 10.97 6.80
C HIS A 32 8.16 10.08 6.91
N LEU A 33 8.01 8.82 7.36
CA LEU A 33 9.10 7.84 7.36
C LEU A 33 9.42 7.38 5.94
N VAL A 34 8.42 7.15 5.10
CA VAL A 34 8.65 6.81 3.69
C VAL A 34 9.56 7.83 3.02
N ARG A 35 9.32 9.13 3.25
CA ARG A 35 10.19 10.19 2.73
C ARG A 35 11.58 10.18 3.36
N ARG A 36 11.68 10.07 4.68
CA ARG A 36 12.97 10.08 5.39
C ARG A 36 13.86 8.92 4.93
N GLU A 37 13.33 7.71 4.92
CA GLU A 37 14.07 6.53 4.47
C GLU A 37 14.50 6.66 3.00
N TYR A 38 13.65 7.23 2.14
CA TYR A 38 14.00 7.48 0.74
C TYR A 38 15.21 8.42 0.59
N VAL A 39 15.23 9.53 1.33
CA VAL A 39 16.32 10.52 1.30
C VAL A 39 17.62 9.90 1.79
N ASP A 40 17.55 9.03 2.79
CA ASP A 40 18.71 8.31 3.33
C ASP A 40 19.18 7.13 2.46
N GLY A 41 18.66 7.00 1.24
CA GLY A 41 19.02 5.92 0.31
C GLY A 41 18.43 4.55 0.66
N ARG A 42 17.58 4.48 1.70
CA ARG A 42 16.84 3.28 2.12
C ARG A 42 15.42 3.29 1.52
N GLY A 43 14.55 2.39 1.99
CA GLY A 43 13.16 2.31 1.59
C GLY A 43 12.29 1.72 2.70
N VAL A 44 10.98 1.92 2.59
CA VAL A 44 9.97 1.23 3.41
C VAL A 44 9.36 0.12 2.54
N PRO A 45 9.22 -1.13 3.04
CA PRO A 45 8.60 -2.20 2.26
C PRO A 45 7.21 -1.81 1.76
N VAL A 46 6.87 -2.28 0.56
CA VAL A 46 5.57 -2.00 -0.08
C VAL A 46 4.82 -3.29 -0.39
N LEU A 47 3.51 -3.26 -0.20
CA LEU A 47 2.62 -4.23 -0.83
C LEU A 47 2.19 -3.72 -2.21
N VAL A 48 2.10 -4.61 -3.19
CA VAL A 48 1.78 -4.28 -4.58
C VAL A 48 0.66 -5.18 -5.09
N ALA A 49 -0.39 -4.58 -5.66
CA ALA A 49 -1.52 -5.30 -6.24
C ALA A 49 -2.00 -4.67 -7.54
N VAL A 50 -2.55 -5.49 -8.44
CA VAL A 50 -3.26 -5.04 -9.65
C VAL A 50 -4.67 -5.62 -9.59
N GLU A 51 -5.67 -4.75 -9.56
CA GLU A 51 -7.09 -5.12 -9.60
C GLU A 51 -7.61 -5.25 -11.03
N LYS A 52 -7.25 -4.29 -11.90
CA LYS A 52 -7.60 -4.29 -13.32
C LYS A 52 -6.36 -3.98 -14.15
N GLY A 53 -6.08 -4.81 -15.15
CA GLY A 53 -4.94 -4.65 -16.06
C GLY A 53 -5.37 -4.43 -17.52
N ALA A 54 -6.16 -3.38 -17.79
CA ALA A 54 -6.71 -3.09 -19.11
C ALA A 54 -5.65 -2.88 -20.21
N SER A 55 -4.47 -2.35 -19.88
CA SER A 55 -3.40 -2.08 -20.84
C SER A 55 -2.48 -3.28 -21.12
N GLY A 56 -2.56 -4.33 -20.30
CA GLY A 56 -1.57 -5.41 -20.26
C GLY A 56 -0.22 -5.04 -19.62
N LYS A 57 -0.01 -3.77 -19.23
CA LYS A 57 1.24 -3.26 -18.63
C LYS A 57 1.10 -2.83 -17.16
N ALA A 58 -0.05 -3.11 -16.54
CA ALA A 58 -0.35 -2.64 -15.18
C ALA A 58 0.68 -3.08 -14.13
N TRP A 59 1.20 -4.31 -14.25
CA TRP A 59 2.26 -4.80 -13.35
C TRP A 59 3.58 -4.06 -13.52
N ASP A 60 4.01 -3.82 -14.76
CA ASP A 60 5.23 -3.07 -15.04
C ASP A 60 5.12 -1.63 -14.50
N LEU A 61 3.96 -1.01 -14.68
CA LEU A 61 3.69 0.32 -14.15
C LEU A 61 3.66 0.33 -12.62
N ALA A 62 3.04 -0.66 -11.98
CA ALA A 62 3.00 -0.79 -10.52
C ALA A 62 4.40 -0.97 -9.92
N LEU A 63 5.22 -1.84 -10.51
CA LEU A 63 6.60 -2.08 -10.05
C LEU A 63 7.51 -0.88 -10.33
N SER A 64 7.34 -0.19 -11.47
CA SER A 64 8.05 1.06 -11.77
C SER A 64 7.72 2.14 -10.73
N TYR A 65 6.44 2.30 -10.38
CA TYR A 65 6.00 3.23 -9.35
C TYR A 65 6.58 2.88 -7.97
N ALA A 66 6.48 1.60 -7.58
CA ALA A 66 7.06 1.09 -6.33
C ALA A 66 8.58 1.34 -6.23
N LYS A 67 9.30 1.20 -7.36
CA LYS A 67 10.72 1.53 -7.45
C LYS A 67 10.96 3.04 -7.32
N GLY A 68 10.13 3.85 -7.99
CA GLY A 68 10.23 5.31 -8.00
C GLY A 68 10.14 5.93 -6.62
N ILE A 69 9.26 5.39 -5.76
CA ILE A 69 9.14 5.81 -4.36
C ILE A 69 10.14 5.14 -3.40
N GLY A 70 11.07 4.34 -3.93
CA GLY A 70 12.12 3.66 -3.17
C GLY A 70 11.70 2.39 -2.44
N GLY A 71 10.43 1.98 -2.53
CA GLY A 71 9.92 0.80 -1.81
C GLY A 71 10.66 -0.49 -2.16
N LEU A 72 11.02 -0.66 -3.44
CA LEU A 72 11.77 -1.84 -3.89
C LEU A 72 13.22 -1.91 -3.40
N ARG A 73 13.75 -0.88 -2.71
CA ARG A 73 15.03 -0.98 -2.01
C ARG A 73 14.93 -1.87 -0.77
N ALA A 74 13.77 -1.86 -0.11
CA ALA A 74 13.49 -2.68 1.07
C ALA A 74 12.73 -3.97 0.72
N GLY A 75 11.86 -3.92 -0.29
CA GLY A 75 11.15 -5.09 -0.81
C GLY A 75 9.74 -4.76 -1.28
N GLY A 76 9.30 -5.44 -2.33
CA GLY A 76 7.92 -5.41 -2.81
C GLY A 76 7.28 -6.79 -2.67
N ILE A 77 6.13 -6.87 -2.00
CA ILE A 77 5.39 -8.12 -1.80
C ILE A 77 4.09 -8.05 -2.60
N LYS A 78 3.84 -9.06 -3.41
CA LYS A 78 2.60 -9.18 -4.19
C LYS A 78 1.43 -9.51 -3.24
N THR A 79 0.31 -8.81 -3.40
CA THR A 79 -0.92 -9.01 -2.64
C THR A 79 -2.16 -8.79 -3.52
N THR A 80 -3.35 -8.73 -2.91
CA THR A 80 -4.62 -8.32 -3.52
C THR A 80 -5.17 -7.08 -2.82
N PHE A 81 -6.13 -6.39 -3.44
CA PHE A 81 -6.83 -5.29 -2.78
C PHE A 81 -7.56 -5.74 -1.50
N ALA A 82 -8.09 -6.97 -1.48
CA ALA A 82 -8.76 -7.53 -0.32
C ALA A 82 -7.79 -7.79 0.84
N GLU A 83 -6.72 -8.56 0.59
CA GLU A 83 -5.73 -8.89 1.61
C GLU A 83 -5.07 -7.64 2.19
N GLU A 84 -4.67 -6.68 1.36
CA GLU A 84 -4.10 -5.43 1.83
C GLU A 84 -5.08 -4.65 2.70
N THR A 85 -6.33 -4.48 2.25
CA THR A 85 -7.32 -3.69 3.00
C THR A 85 -7.60 -4.30 4.37
N GLU A 86 -7.85 -5.61 4.40
CA GLU A 86 -8.24 -6.30 5.62
C GLU A 86 -7.09 -6.37 6.64
N THR A 87 -5.87 -6.65 6.17
CA THR A 87 -4.70 -6.75 7.05
C THR A 87 -4.20 -5.40 7.54
N ASP A 88 -4.30 -4.35 6.71
CA ASP A 88 -3.88 -3.00 7.09
C ASP A 88 -4.80 -2.44 8.18
N LEU A 89 -6.13 -2.48 7.97
CA LEU A 89 -7.12 -2.06 8.97
C LEU A 89 -7.00 -2.85 10.28
N PHE A 90 -6.82 -4.17 10.20
CA PHE A 90 -6.60 -4.98 11.39
C PHE A 90 -5.32 -4.57 12.12
N GLY A 91 -4.21 -4.42 11.38
CA GLY A 91 -2.92 -4.09 11.94
C GLY A 91 -2.93 -2.75 12.67
N GLU A 92 -3.48 -1.69 12.07
CA GLU A 92 -3.52 -0.37 12.68
C GLU A 92 -4.45 -0.32 13.91
N GLN A 93 -5.62 -0.95 13.84
CA GLN A 93 -6.59 -0.93 14.93
C GLN A 93 -6.14 -1.80 16.10
N ALA A 94 -5.73 -3.03 15.84
CA ALA A 94 -5.48 -4.03 16.88
C ALA A 94 -4.09 -3.90 17.50
N VAL A 95 -3.09 -3.40 16.76
CA VAL A 95 -1.68 -3.41 17.20
C VAL A 95 -1.02 -2.06 17.06
N LEU A 96 -0.83 -1.57 15.83
CA LEU A 96 0.14 -0.50 15.54
C LEU A 96 -0.28 0.86 16.13
N CYS A 97 -1.58 1.14 16.14
CA CYS A 97 -2.12 2.41 16.65
C CYS A 97 -2.95 2.15 17.91
N GLY A 98 -4.07 1.43 17.79
CA GLY A 98 -4.99 1.24 18.91
C GLY A 98 -4.36 0.45 20.06
N GLY A 99 -3.89 -0.77 19.79
CA GLY A 99 -3.30 -1.65 20.80
C GLY A 99 -2.09 -1.05 21.51
N ALA A 100 -1.08 -0.60 20.75
CA ALA A 100 0.17 -0.07 21.31
C ALA A 100 -0.04 1.22 22.11
N SER A 101 -0.88 2.16 21.64
CA SER A 101 -1.13 3.40 22.38
C SER A 101 -1.86 3.15 23.69
N GLN A 102 -2.88 2.28 23.70
CA GLN A 102 -3.60 1.92 24.92
C GLN A 102 -2.72 1.21 25.93
N LEU A 103 -1.84 0.31 25.47
CA LEU A 103 -0.87 -0.36 26.34
C LEU A 103 0.03 0.65 27.07
N VAL A 104 0.53 1.67 26.37
CA VAL A 104 1.36 2.73 26.98
C VAL A 104 0.57 3.58 27.97
N MET A 105 -0.70 3.91 27.67
CA MET A 105 -1.52 4.73 28.56
C MET A 105 -1.94 4.02 29.84
N TYR A 106 -1.98 2.68 29.85
CA TYR A 106 -2.33 1.89 31.02
C TYR A 106 -1.15 1.53 31.93
N GLY A 107 0.09 1.68 31.45
CA GLY A 107 1.32 1.43 32.21
C GLY A 107 1.87 2.71 32.85
#